data_AF-Q5MXL5-F1
#
_entry.id   AF-Q5MXL5-F1
#
_cell.length_a   1.000
_cell.length_b   1.000
_cell.length_c   1.000
_cell.angle_alpha   90.00
_cell.angle_beta   90.00
_cell.angle_gamma   90.00
#
_symmetry.space_group_name_H-M   'P 1'
#
loop_
_entity.id
_entity.type
_entity.pdbx_description
1 polymer ?
#
loop_
_entity_poly.entity_id
_entity_poly.type
_entity_poly.pdbx_seq_one_letter_code
_entity_poly.pdbx_strand_id
1 'polypeptide(L)' 'VGQTKAALKLCSNILESMQRYHLQKGAGHYGVFSGSKFKQFIVPIIKDFIYDFDKTNFKQSKLKA' A
#
# COMPACT_ATOMS: atom_id res chain seq x y z
N VAL A 1 -9.33 7.14 -15.06
CA VAL A 1 -8.46 6.53 -14.01
C VAL A 1 -8.83 7.16 -12.67
N GLY A 2 -9.12 6.39 -11.62
CA GLY A 2 -9.33 6.99 -10.30
C GLY A 2 -10.38 6.36 -9.38
N GLN A 3 -11.17 5.38 -9.83
CA GLN A 3 -12.14 4.70 -8.95
C GLN A 3 -11.46 4.05 -7.74
N THR A 4 -10.34 3.35 -7.96
CA THR A 4 -9.55 2.75 -6.88
C THR A 4 -8.84 3.79 -6.00
N LYS A 5 -8.49 4.97 -6.53
CA LYS A 5 -7.95 6.07 -5.72
C LYS A 5 -9.03 6.70 -4.84
N ALA A 6 -10.26 6.83 -5.37
CA ALA A 6 -11.39 7.38 -4.63
C ALA A 6 -11.76 6.52 -3.42
N ALA A 7 -11.53 5.20 -3.47
CA ALA A 7 -11.74 4.31 -2.33
C ALA A 7 -10.94 4.72 -1.09
N LEU A 8 -9.75 5.31 -1.24
CA LEU A 8 -8.97 5.82 -0.10
C LEU A 8 -9.70 6.93 0.66
N LYS A 9 -10.57 7.69 0.00
CA LYS A 9 -11.38 8.73 0.66
C LYS A 9 -12.39 8.15 1.64
N LEU A 10 -12.75 6.87 1.50
CA LEU A 10 -13.61 6.17 2.46
C LEU A 10 -12.88 5.90 3.79
N CYS A 11 -11.54 5.89 3.78
CA CYS A 11 -10.70 5.70 4.96
C CYS A 11 -10.45 7.03 5.70
N SER A 12 -11.49 7.82 5.97
CA SER A 12 -11.37 9.19 6.50
C SER A 12 -10.69 9.31 7.86
N ASN A 13 -10.74 8.25 8.68
CA ASN A 13 -10.13 8.21 10.02
C ASN A 13 -8.67 7.73 10.02
N ILE A 14 -8.11 7.43 8.84
CA ILE A 14 -6.71 7.04 8.69
C ILE A 14 -5.96 8.25 8.16
N LEU A 15 -4.90 8.69 8.87
CA LEU A 15 -4.05 9.80 8.44
C LEU A 15 -3.51 9.55 7.03
N GLU A 16 -3.39 10.60 6.22
CA GLU A 16 -2.89 10.48 4.85
C GLU A 16 -1.48 9.88 4.78
N SER A 17 -0.64 10.17 5.78
CA SER A 17 0.70 9.56 5.93
C SER A 17 0.68 8.05 6.15
N MET A 18 -0.46 7.50 6.57
CA MET A 18 -0.67 6.06 6.78
C MET A 18 -1.31 5.37 5.57
N GLN A 19 -1.57 6.12 4.49
CA GLN A 19 -2.16 5.61 3.26
C GLN A 19 -1.12 5.53 2.15
N ARG A 20 -1.26 4.54 1.26
CA ARG A 20 -0.40 4.41 0.07
C ARG A 20 -1.25 4.09 -1.15
N TYR A 21 -1.04 4.83 -2.24
CA TYR A 21 -1.71 4.60 -3.51
C TYR A 21 -0.70 4.12 -4.56
N HIS A 22 -0.98 2.96 -5.17
CA HIS A 22 -0.22 2.43 -6.30
C HIS A 22 -1.12 2.26 -7.52
N LEU A 23 -0.71 2.84 -8.66
CA LEU A 23 -1.38 2.65 -9.95
C LEU A 23 -0.45 1.88 -10.88
N GLN A 24 -0.79 0.63 -11.18
CA GLN A 24 -0.04 -0.18 -12.13
C GLN A 24 -0.43 0.20 -13.57
N LYS A 25 0.41 1.00 -14.22
CA LYS A 25 0.21 1.38 -15.64
C LYS A 25 0.26 0.15 -16.54
N GLY A 26 -0.61 0.12 -17.56
CA GLY A 26 -0.68 -0.98 -18.53
C GLY A 26 -1.34 -2.26 -18.02
N ALA A 27 -1.80 -2.29 -16.76
CA ALA A 27 -2.55 -3.42 -16.23
C ALA A 27 -4.05 -3.31 -16.62
N GLY A 28 -4.57 -4.36 -17.25
CA GLY A 28 -6.01 -4.57 -17.37
C GLY A 28 -6.63 -5.04 -16.04
N HIS A 29 -7.95 -5.26 -16.04
CA HIS A 29 -8.74 -5.57 -14.83
C HIS A 29 -8.15 -6.71 -13.96
N TYR A 30 -7.64 -7.77 -14.59
CA TYR A 30 -7.03 -8.92 -13.91
C TYR A 30 -5.50 -9.05 -14.13
N GLY A 31 -4.89 -8.13 -14.87
CA GLY A 31 -3.59 -8.37 -15.53
C GLY A 31 -2.39 -8.54 -14.60
N VAL A 32 -2.50 -8.10 -13.34
CA VAL A 32 -1.40 -8.08 -12.36
C VAL A 32 -1.67 -8.92 -11.12
N PHE A 33 -2.87 -9.51 -11.01
CA PHE A 33 -3.28 -10.27 -9.83
C PHE A 33 -3.11 -11.79 -9.98
N SER A 34 -2.61 -12.27 -11.12
CA SER A 34 -2.35 -13.69 -11.36
C SER A 34 -0.85 -14.02 -11.49
N GLY A 35 -0.45 -15.12 -10.85
CA GLY A 35 0.83 -15.80 -11.08
C GLY A 35 2.10 -14.99 -10.79
N SER A 36 3.05 -15.06 -11.71
CA SER A 36 4.39 -14.44 -11.58
C SER A 36 4.36 -12.92 -11.58
N LYS A 37 3.42 -12.29 -12.33
CA LYS A 37 3.29 -10.83 -12.40
C LYS A 37 2.93 -10.23 -11.04
N PHE A 38 2.03 -10.87 -10.28
CA PHE A 38 1.71 -10.43 -8.93
C PHE A 38 2.94 -10.47 -8.02
N LYS A 39 3.68 -11.59 -8.04
CA LYS A 39 4.90 -11.77 -7.25
C LYS A 39 5.99 -10.76 -7.63
N GLN A 40 6.13 -10.43 -8.90
CA GLN A 40 7.16 -9.51 -9.38
C GLN A 40 6.82 -8.05 -9.10
N PHE A 41 5.56 -7.64 -9.29
CA PHE A 41 5.19 -6.21 -9.31
C PHE A 41 4.43 -5.76 -8.07
N ILE A 42 3.60 -6.61 -7.46
CA ILE A 42 2.69 -6.18 -6.38
C ILE A 42 3.21 -6.60 -5.00
N VAL A 43 3.75 -7.82 -4.88
CA VAL A 43 4.30 -8.32 -3.59
C VAL A 43 5.35 -7.38 -2.99
N PRO A 44 6.34 -6.84 -3.74
CA PRO A 44 7.32 -5.92 -3.17
C PRO A 44 6.67 -4.67 -2.57
N ILE A 45 5.64 -4.13 -3.22
CA ILE A 45 4.93 -2.92 -2.77
C ILE A 45 4.21 -3.16 -1.44
N ILE A 46 3.53 -4.31 -1.32
CA ILE A 46 2.85 -4.72 -0.07
C ILE A 46 3.90 -4.95 1.03
N LYS A 47 4.99 -5.64 0.70
CA LYS A 47 6.08 -5.91 1.63
C LYS A 47 6.64 -4.59 2.18
N ASP A 48 7.04 -3.68 1.30
CA ASP A 48 7.61 -2.39 1.69
C ASP A 48 6.64 -1.58 2.55
N PHE A 49 5.34 -1.58 2.20
CA PHE A 49 4.31 -0.94 3.03
C PHE A 49 4.34 -1.49 4.45
N ILE A 50 4.28 -2.81 4.62
CA ILE A 50 4.29 -3.45 5.95
C ILE A 50 5.56 -3.10 6.73
N TYR A 51 6.74 -3.21 6.09
CA TYR A 51 8.01 -2.91 6.74
C TYR A 51 8.14 -1.45 7.19
N ASP A 52 7.64 -0.50 6.40
CA ASP A 52 7.68 0.92 6.74
C ASP A 52 6.82 1.22 7.98
N PHE A 53 5.65 0.59 8.09
CA PHE A 53 4.76 0.76 9.26
C PHE A 53 5.27 0.02 10.50
N ASP A 54 5.83 -1.18 10.37
CA ASP A 54 6.43 -1.89 11.50
C ASP A 54 7.61 -1.11 12.10
N LYS A 55 8.50 -0.56 11.26
CA LYS A 55 9.61 0.29 11.72
C LYS A 55 9.11 1.57 12.38
N THR A 56 8.05 2.17 11.85
CA THR A 56 7.45 3.39 12.40
C THR A 56 6.87 3.12 13.79
N ASN A 57 6.14 2.00 13.94
CA ASN A 57 5.59 1.57 15.22
C ASN A 57 6.70 1.29 16.26
N PHE A 58 7.81 0.66 15.83
CA PHE A 58 8.97 0.41 16.68
C PHE A 58 9.67 1.70 17.15
N LYS A 59 9.77 2.73 16.29
CA LYS A 59 10.30 4.03 16.73
C LYS A 59 9.33 4.73 17.69
N GLN A 60 8.04 4.72 17.38
CA GLN A 60 7.03 5.36 18.22
C GLN A 60 6.95 4.74 19.63
N SER A 61 7.12 3.42 19.75
CA SER A 61 7.16 2.74 21.05
C SER A 61 8.41 3.08 21.86
N LYS A 62 9.58 3.23 21.23
CA LYS A 62 10.82 3.67 21.90
C LYS A 62 10.79 5.14 22.35
N LEU A 63 10.10 6.02 21.62
CA LEU A 63 9.96 7.44 21.97
C LEU A 63 8.93 7.70 23.09
N LYS A 64 8.03 6.74 23.34
CA LYS A 64 6.99 6.81 24.39
C LYS A 64 7.36 6.05 25.68
N ALA A 65 8.52 5.39 25.70
CA ALA A 65 9.04 4.62 26.83
C ALA A 65 10.07 5.45 27.63
#